data_AF-A0A2A4JV65-F1
#
_entry.id   AF-A0A2A4JV65-F1
#
_cell.length_a   1.000
_cell.length_b   1.000
_cell.length_c   1.000
_cell.angle_alpha   90.00
_cell.angle_beta   90.00
_cell.angle_gamma   90.00
#
_symmetry.space_group_name_H-M   'P 1'
#
loop_
_entity.id
_entity.type
_entity.pdbx_description
1 polymer ?
#
loop_
_entity_poly.entity_id
_entity_poly.type
_entity_poly.pdbx_seq_one_letter_code
_entity_poly.pdbx_strand_id
1 'polypeptide(L)'
;MNNYGPKRNDENSEDTPPHSRLFIVCERRFNEEDFREAFSKFGTIEDIRMPRNHQTGQPKGVVFLKFSKTSEAARALEAMHMTSLKGSNRSLKVMVATSRSDIHTDDNRDDKYKRLFITIPYVSTEDEIQEAFGTYGFVRSVNIQRNRTTGESKGFAYVTFSKFSEAAVAYEECDRKYRAIFALPKGSNSKRTESAFESSINDLANNPSSSSCSTDLMSLMRTTPKGYTTVNFMCSPTLSQMHVETLFDLIPGLVDCQYHVDMMRPCGKGIASYSNPICAAYAVEKLNEFEYPPGMKVYVKPDKSRTEMHNHYNRLSTVSYNLRNAMNSANTSSPDLAKLTEAIAEASKLLKMATKGIEDDHTPDVNDLNYCSVKLPPPKPLADIDSPVAKRCFLVCKPQPPPLTVLRDIFCRFGDLINVYTLPNKTVGYARYATVNAADEAIKVLHGAEVCGVRMKVLEAEDESQAKKRRFDTEKDKQVD
;
A
#
# COMPACT_ATOMS: atom_id res chain seq x y z
N MET A 1 -3.37 -5.19 -44.02
CA MET A 1 -2.01 -5.14 -43.44
C MET A 1 -2.01 -4.11 -42.33
N ASN A 2 -2.22 -4.51 -41.07
CA ASN A 2 -2.05 -3.62 -39.92
C ASN A 2 -0.93 -4.19 -39.03
N ASN A 3 0.25 -3.57 -39.18
CA ASN A 3 1.45 -3.79 -38.38
C ASN A 3 1.22 -3.37 -36.93
N TYR A 4 1.14 -4.34 -36.02
CA TYR A 4 1.41 -4.13 -34.59
C TYR A 4 2.84 -4.58 -34.30
N GLY A 5 3.80 -3.70 -34.56
CA GLY A 5 5.15 -3.83 -34.03
C GLY A 5 5.18 -3.47 -32.53
N PRO A 6 6.02 -4.13 -31.71
CA PRO A 6 6.08 -3.84 -30.29
C PRO A 6 6.76 -2.47 -30.06
N LYS A 7 6.08 -1.61 -29.30
CA LYS A 7 6.66 -0.35 -28.81
C LYS A 7 7.82 -0.67 -27.86
N ARG A 8 9.03 -0.30 -28.26
CA ARG A 8 10.23 -0.29 -27.43
C ARG A 8 10.10 0.86 -26.43
N ASN A 9 10.23 0.55 -25.14
CA ASN A 9 10.66 1.52 -24.13
C ASN A 9 12.19 1.48 -24.10
N ASP A 10 12.83 2.25 -24.98
CA ASP A 10 14.28 2.48 -25.01
C ASP A 10 14.64 3.67 -24.07
N GLU A 11 14.65 3.45 -22.75
CA GLU A 11 15.19 4.43 -21.79
C GLU A 11 16.13 3.84 -20.70
N ASN A 12 16.63 2.61 -20.84
CA ASN A 12 17.67 2.06 -19.94
C ASN A 12 18.75 1.30 -20.73
N SER A 13 19.74 2.00 -21.28
CA SER A 13 20.88 1.39 -22.00
C SER A 13 21.95 0.76 -21.07
N GLU A 14 21.79 0.84 -19.75
CA GLU A 14 22.76 0.28 -18.79
C GLU A 14 22.55 -1.22 -18.51
N ASP A 15 21.34 -1.74 -18.69
CA ASP A 15 20.95 -3.11 -18.32
C ASP A 15 20.85 -4.08 -19.51
N THR A 16 21.45 -3.73 -20.65
CA THR A 16 21.67 -4.68 -21.76
C THR A 16 23.02 -5.37 -21.61
N PRO A 17 23.08 -6.71 -21.62
CA PRO A 17 21.98 -7.68 -21.65
C PRO A 17 21.25 -7.83 -20.30
N PRO A 18 19.97 -8.26 -20.27
CA PRO A 18 19.15 -8.27 -19.05
C PRO A 18 19.77 -9.15 -17.97
N HIS A 19 19.64 -8.75 -16.70
CA HIS A 19 20.17 -9.50 -15.55
C HIS A 19 21.70 -9.73 -15.56
N SER A 20 22.46 -9.00 -16.39
CA SER A 20 23.93 -9.05 -16.44
C SER A 20 24.62 -8.35 -15.27
N ARG A 21 23.88 -7.52 -14.52
CA ARG A 21 24.37 -6.79 -13.37
C ARG A 21 24.04 -7.53 -12.08
N LEU A 22 25.05 -7.72 -11.23
CA LEU A 22 24.95 -8.33 -9.92
C LEU A 22 25.09 -7.28 -8.81
N PHE A 23 24.34 -7.48 -7.74
CA PHE A 23 24.43 -6.78 -6.46
C PHE A 23 25.04 -7.73 -5.42
N ILE A 24 26.18 -7.34 -4.86
CA ILE A 24 26.95 -8.16 -3.94
C ILE A 24 27.05 -7.43 -2.60
N VAL A 25 26.57 -8.06 -1.53
CA VAL A 25 26.80 -7.58 -0.16
C VAL A 25 28.05 -8.25 0.40
N CYS A 26 28.99 -7.43 0.87
CA CYS A 26 30.29 -7.87 1.35
C CYS A 26 30.76 -7.09 2.59
N GLU A 27 31.86 -7.53 3.18
CA GLU A 27 32.52 -6.76 4.23
C GLU A 27 33.23 -5.53 3.68
N ARG A 28 33.39 -4.52 4.54
CA ARG A 28 33.98 -3.20 4.21
C ARG A 28 35.49 -3.22 3.92
N ARG A 29 36.14 -4.37 4.02
CA ARG A 29 37.60 -4.51 3.86
C ARG A 29 38.05 -4.87 2.45
N PHE A 30 37.13 -5.27 1.59
CA PHE A 30 37.46 -5.73 0.24
C PHE A 30 37.50 -4.57 -0.75
N ASN A 31 38.44 -4.65 -1.68
CA ASN A 31 38.66 -3.67 -2.74
C ASN A 31 38.19 -4.22 -4.09
N GLU A 32 38.13 -3.34 -5.10
CA GLU A 32 37.69 -3.69 -6.45
C GLU A 32 38.48 -4.87 -7.04
N GLU A 33 39.80 -4.89 -6.85
CA GLU A 33 40.70 -5.94 -7.35
C GLU A 33 40.34 -7.32 -6.81
N ASP A 34 39.92 -7.44 -5.54
CA ASP A 34 39.52 -8.72 -4.94
C ASP A 34 38.29 -9.29 -5.67
N PHE A 35 37.34 -8.44 -6.03
CA PHE A 35 36.17 -8.84 -6.82
C PHE A 35 36.55 -9.13 -8.26
N ARG A 36 37.47 -8.37 -8.85
CA ARG A 36 37.96 -8.63 -10.20
C ARG A 36 38.65 -9.99 -10.31
N GLU A 37 39.53 -10.35 -9.37
CA GLU A 37 40.15 -11.68 -9.31
C GLU A 37 39.09 -12.78 -9.09
N ALA A 38 38.18 -12.59 -8.12
CA ALA A 38 37.21 -13.62 -7.76
C ALA A 38 36.12 -13.84 -8.83
N PHE A 39 35.73 -12.82 -9.58
CA PHE A 39 34.62 -12.88 -10.53
C PHE A 39 35.06 -13.02 -12.00
N SER A 40 36.30 -12.67 -12.35
CA SER A 40 36.81 -12.80 -13.73
C SER A 40 36.83 -14.23 -14.25
N LYS A 41 36.92 -15.23 -13.37
CA LYS A 41 36.83 -16.65 -13.74
C LYS A 41 35.47 -17.07 -14.33
N PHE A 42 34.41 -16.29 -14.12
CA PHE A 42 33.06 -16.61 -14.59
C PHE A 42 32.68 -15.89 -15.88
N GLY A 43 33.41 -14.85 -16.28
CA GLY A 43 33.10 -14.07 -17.47
C GLY A 43 33.85 -12.74 -17.57
N THR A 44 33.51 -11.98 -18.62
CA THR A 44 34.10 -10.68 -18.91
C THR A 44 33.38 -9.60 -18.12
N ILE A 45 34.09 -8.97 -17.17
CA ILE A 45 33.54 -7.91 -16.34
C ILE A 45 33.62 -6.57 -17.10
N GLU A 46 32.48 -5.92 -17.32
CA GLU A 46 32.40 -4.61 -17.98
C GLU A 46 32.59 -3.44 -17.00
N ASP A 47 31.98 -3.54 -15.81
CA ASP A 47 32.00 -2.46 -14.82
C ASP A 47 31.96 -3.01 -13.39
N ILE A 48 32.69 -2.36 -12.48
CA ILE A 48 32.63 -2.62 -11.04
C ILE A 48 32.44 -1.29 -10.32
N ARG A 49 31.29 -1.15 -9.65
CA ARG A 49 30.95 0.05 -8.88
C ARG A 49 30.83 -0.26 -7.40
N MET A 50 31.64 0.43 -6.60
CA MET A 50 31.64 0.35 -5.13
C MET A 50 31.17 1.66 -4.49
N PRO A 51 29.86 1.83 -4.21
CA PRO A 51 29.37 3.04 -3.55
C PRO A 51 30.00 3.22 -2.16
N ARG A 52 30.69 4.35 -1.99
CA ARG A 52 31.20 4.80 -0.69
C ARG A 52 30.24 5.80 -0.07
N ASN A 53 30.23 5.90 1.25
CA ASN A 53 29.44 6.90 1.94
C ASN A 53 30.02 8.30 1.65
N HIS A 54 29.19 9.21 1.13
CA HIS A 54 29.62 10.54 0.70
C HIS A 54 30.09 11.43 1.87
N GLN A 55 29.67 11.11 3.10
CA GLN A 55 30.05 11.85 4.30
C GLN A 55 31.31 11.30 5.00
N THR A 56 31.53 9.98 4.96
CA THR A 56 32.62 9.34 5.73
C THR A 56 33.71 8.72 4.86
N GLY A 57 33.52 8.69 3.53
CA GLY A 57 34.42 8.01 2.59
C GLY A 57 34.47 6.49 2.73
N GLN A 58 33.82 5.91 3.74
CA GLN A 58 33.87 4.48 4.04
C GLN A 58 33.03 3.68 3.04
N PRO A 59 33.50 2.49 2.64
CA PRO A 59 32.74 1.60 1.77
C PRO A 59 31.47 1.13 2.47
N LYS A 60 30.34 1.14 1.74
CA LYS A 60 29.04 0.71 2.28
C LYS A 60 28.92 -0.81 2.46
N GLY A 61 29.91 -1.59 2.01
CA GLY A 61 29.85 -3.06 2.00
C GLY A 61 28.91 -3.60 0.91
N VAL A 62 28.74 -2.85 -0.17
CA VAL A 62 27.95 -3.25 -1.34
C VAL A 62 28.74 -2.99 -2.61
N VAL A 63 28.64 -3.90 -3.56
CA VAL A 63 29.33 -3.85 -4.86
C VAL A 63 28.31 -4.14 -5.94
N PHE A 64 28.34 -3.34 -7.01
CA PHE A 64 27.59 -3.62 -8.23
C PHE A 64 28.60 -4.06 -9.28
N LEU A 65 28.41 -5.23 -9.86
CA LEU A 65 29.31 -5.79 -10.86
C LEU A 65 28.51 -6.10 -12.12
N LYS A 66 28.93 -5.58 -13.27
CA LYS A 66 28.28 -5.84 -14.56
C LYS A 66 29.15 -6.79 -15.40
N PHE A 67 28.55 -7.88 -15.85
CA PHE A 67 29.14 -8.76 -16.85
C PHE A 67 28.71 -8.38 -18.27
N SER A 68 29.46 -8.84 -19.27
CA SER A 68 29.10 -8.64 -20.66
C SER A 68 27.94 -9.53 -21.10
N LYS A 69 27.75 -10.67 -20.44
CA LYS A 69 26.68 -11.64 -20.73
C LYS A 69 25.83 -11.97 -19.50
N THR A 70 24.58 -12.35 -19.73
CA THR A 70 23.66 -12.81 -18.69
C THR A 70 24.08 -14.19 -18.18
N SER A 71 24.57 -15.07 -19.06
CA SER A 71 25.05 -16.41 -18.70
C SER A 71 26.26 -16.37 -17.76
N GLU A 72 27.17 -15.43 -17.99
CA GLU A 72 28.33 -15.16 -17.13
C GLU A 72 27.91 -14.69 -15.74
N ALA A 73 26.99 -13.72 -15.68
CA ALA A 73 26.42 -13.22 -14.43
C ALA A 73 25.68 -14.32 -13.65
N ALA A 74 24.94 -15.18 -14.33
CA ALA A 74 24.20 -16.29 -13.73
C ALA A 74 25.15 -17.33 -13.10
N ARG A 75 26.21 -17.73 -13.81
CA ARG A 75 27.24 -18.65 -13.29
C ARG A 75 27.95 -18.05 -12.08
N ALA A 76 28.31 -16.77 -12.15
CA ALA A 76 28.94 -16.08 -11.04
C ALA A 76 28.03 -16.01 -9.81
N LEU A 77 26.75 -15.75 -10.01
CA LEU A 77 25.75 -15.74 -8.94
C LEU A 77 25.65 -17.12 -8.28
N GLU A 78 25.45 -18.19 -9.05
CA GLU A 78 25.31 -19.55 -8.51
C GLU A 78 26.57 -20.03 -7.77
N ALA A 79 27.75 -19.68 -8.28
CA ALA A 79 29.01 -20.14 -7.71
C ALA A 79 29.52 -19.29 -6.53
N MET A 80 29.22 -17.99 -6.48
CA MET A 80 29.73 -17.09 -5.45
C MET A 80 28.69 -16.73 -4.37
N HIS A 81 27.40 -16.97 -4.61
CA HIS A 81 26.38 -16.77 -3.59
C HIS A 81 26.63 -17.65 -2.36
N MET A 82 26.59 -17.05 -1.18
CA MET A 82 26.90 -17.67 0.11
C MET A 82 28.33 -18.22 0.27
N THR A 83 29.26 -17.86 -0.62
CA THR A 83 30.69 -18.22 -0.49
C THR A 83 31.49 -17.12 0.20
N SER A 84 32.63 -17.47 0.80
CA SER A 84 33.54 -16.50 1.43
C SER A 84 34.70 -16.16 0.52
N LEU A 85 35.06 -14.87 0.43
CA LEU A 85 36.30 -14.44 -0.21
C LEU A 85 37.51 -14.79 0.66
N LYS A 86 38.67 -14.95 0.01
CA LYS A 86 39.95 -15.24 0.69
C LYS A 86 40.18 -14.22 1.80
N GLY A 87 40.34 -14.70 3.03
CA GLY A 87 40.55 -13.87 4.20
C GLY A 87 39.29 -13.43 4.96
N SER A 88 38.08 -13.85 4.56
CA SER A 88 36.85 -13.57 5.32
C SER A 88 36.09 -14.80 5.84
N ASN A 89 35.48 -14.62 7.01
CA ASN A 89 34.56 -15.56 7.65
C ASN A 89 33.09 -15.20 7.36
N ARG A 90 32.81 -14.11 6.63
CA ARG A 90 31.46 -13.76 6.19
C ARG A 90 31.26 -14.14 4.73
N SER A 91 30.13 -14.79 4.47
CA SER A 91 29.71 -15.14 3.13
C SER A 91 29.22 -13.92 2.35
N LEU A 92 29.47 -13.93 1.04
CA LEU A 92 28.96 -12.97 0.09
C LEU A 92 27.48 -13.25 -0.19
N LYS A 93 26.63 -12.21 -0.15
CA LYS A 93 25.27 -12.31 -0.67
C LYS A 93 25.25 -11.72 -2.08
N VAL A 94 25.31 -12.60 -3.09
CA VAL A 94 25.25 -12.22 -4.50
C VAL A 94 23.81 -12.31 -4.99
N MET A 95 23.30 -11.27 -5.65
CA MET A 95 21.92 -11.18 -6.15
C MET A 95 21.94 -10.54 -7.53
N VAL A 96 20.92 -10.78 -8.36
CA VAL A 96 20.73 -9.98 -9.58
C VAL A 96 20.37 -8.56 -9.17
N ALA A 97 21.07 -7.57 -9.72
CA ALA A 97 20.81 -6.17 -9.45
C ALA A 97 19.45 -5.77 -10.03
N THR A 98 18.65 -5.12 -9.20
CA THR A 98 17.33 -4.60 -9.56
C THR A 98 17.17 -3.23 -8.91
N SER A 99 16.27 -2.40 -9.44
CA SER A 99 16.03 -1.04 -8.94
C SER A 99 15.75 -1.04 -7.43
N ARG A 100 16.15 0.05 -6.77
CA ARG A 100 16.08 0.23 -5.29
C ARG A 100 14.71 -0.07 -4.69
N SER A 101 13.63 0.05 -5.47
CA SER A 101 12.25 -0.29 -5.09
C SER A 101 12.01 -1.78 -4.84
N ASP A 102 12.77 -2.66 -5.51
CA ASP A 102 12.46 -4.09 -5.58
C ASP A 102 13.38 -4.93 -4.66
N ILE A 103 14.19 -4.27 -3.83
CA ILE A 103 15.20 -4.92 -2.99
C ILE A 103 14.60 -5.49 -1.69
N HIS A 104 13.41 -5.05 -1.26
CA HIS A 104 12.90 -5.31 0.10
C HIS A 104 11.97 -6.52 0.27
N THR A 105 11.65 -7.26 -0.78
CA THR A 105 10.74 -8.42 -0.65
C THR A 105 11.30 -9.67 -1.30
N ASP A 106 11.01 -10.78 -0.62
CA ASP A 106 10.88 -12.15 -1.12
C ASP A 106 12.10 -13.09 -1.07
N ASP A 107 11.88 -14.23 -0.40
CA ASP A 107 12.74 -15.41 -0.33
C ASP A 107 12.67 -16.25 -1.62
N ASN A 108 11.70 -16.01 -2.51
CA ASN A 108 11.48 -16.76 -3.75
C ASN A 108 12.15 -16.17 -5.01
N ARG A 109 13.29 -15.47 -4.88
CA ARG A 109 13.95 -14.82 -6.04
C ARG A 109 14.58 -15.78 -7.04
N ASP A 110 15.02 -16.96 -6.60
CA ASP A 110 15.75 -17.89 -7.47
C ASP A 110 14.88 -18.43 -8.61
N ASP A 111 13.58 -18.61 -8.37
CA ASP A 111 12.65 -19.10 -9.39
C ASP A 111 12.23 -18.03 -10.41
N LYS A 112 12.51 -16.76 -10.13
CA LYS A 112 12.20 -15.64 -11.01
C LYS A 112 13.02 -15.66 -12.31
N TYR A 113 14.25 -16.17 -12.25
CA TYR A 113 15.20 -16.11 -13.36
C TYR A 113 15.36 -17.43 -14.13
N LYS A 114 14.64 -18.48 -13.71
CA LYS A 114 14.71 -19.82 -14.33
C LYS A 114 13.71 -20.03 -15.46
N ARG A 115 12.79 -19.10 -15.68
CA ARG A 115 11.68 -19.25 -16.64
C ARG A 115 11.86 -18.34 -17.85
N LEU A 116 11.73 -18.92 -19.03
CA LEU A 116 11.72 -18.22 -20.32
C LEU A 116 10.32 -18.24 -20.93
N PHE A 117 9.94 -17.15 -21.58
CA PHE A 117 8.84 -17.05 -22.52
C PHE A 117 9.43 -17.14 -23.93
N ILE A 118 8.91 -18.06 -24.72
CA ILE A 118 9.34 -18.28 -26.10
C ILE A 118 8.13 -18.16 -27.04
N THR A 119 8.35 -17.54 -28.18
CA THR A 119 7.37 -17.50 -29.28
C THR A 119 7.59 -18.75 -30.12
N ILE A 120 6.55 -19.55 -30.34
CA ILE A 120 6.65 -20.80 -31.08
C ILE A 120 5.68 -20.79 -32.27
N PRO A 121 6.00 -21.50 -33.36
CA PRO A 121 5.03 -21.79 -34.42
C PRO A 121 3.78 -22.51 -33.87
N TYR A 122 2.63 -22.30 -34.51
CA TYR A 122 1.35 -22.92 -34.12
C TYR A 122 1.36 -24.45 -34.15
N VAL A 123 2.24 -25.02 -34.97
CA VAL A 123 2.39 -26.47 -35.19
C VAL A 123 3.36 -27.14 -34.21
N SER A 124 4.14 -26.38 -33.44
CA SER A 124 5.17 -26.95 -32.57
C SER A 124 4.57 -27.66 -31.36
N THR A 125 5.12 -28.84 -31.07
CA THR A 125 4.73 -29.68 -29.95
C THR A 125 5.57 -29.41 -28.70
N GLU A 126 5.11 -29.89 -27.55
CA GLU A 126 5.83 -29.71 -26.28
C GLU A 126 7.15 -30.49 -26.29
N ASP A 127 7.13 -31.70 -26.86
CA ASP A 127 8.30 -32.57 -26.98
C ASP A 127 9.40 -31.94 -27.84
N GLU A 128 9.04 -31.32 -28.98
CA GLU A 128 10.00 -30.58 -29.82
C GLU A 128 10.70 -29.44 -29.07
N ILE A 129 9.94 -28.72 -28.24
CA ILE A 129 10.49 -27.61 -27.44
C ILE A 129 11.36 -28.18 -26.33
N GLN A 130 10.94 -29.26 -25.69
CA GLN A 130 11.72 -29.90 -24.64
C GLN A 130 13.05 -30.44 -25.18
N GLU A 131 13.07 -31.05 -26.37
CA GLU A 131 14.30 -31.51 -27.02
C GLU A 131 15.18 -30.32 -27.44
N ALA A 132 14.61 -29.30 -28.07
CA ALA A 132 15.34 -28.12 -28.52
C ALA A 132 15.94 -27.31 -27.35
N PHE A 133 15.23 -27.20 -26.22
CA PHE A 133 15.74 -26.49 -25.05
C PHE A 133 16.56 -27.38 -24.11
N GLY A 134 16.43 -28.70 -24.23
CA GLY A 134 17.21 -29.70 -23.51
C GLY A 134 18.69 -29.68 -23.86
N THR A 135 19.08 -29.16 -25.03
CA THR A 135 20.50 -28.99 -25.41
C THR A 135 21.22 -27.94 -24.58
N TYR A 136 20.49 -26.98 -24.01
CA TYR A 136 21.05 -25.86 -23.24
C TYR A 136 21.01 -26.09 -21.73
N GLY A 137 20.18 -27.01 -21.25
CA GLY A 137 20.06 -27.31 -19.82
C GLY A 137 18.89 -28.23 -19.47
N PHE A 138 18.74 -28.53 -18.18
CA PHE A 138 17.68 -29.41 -17.72
C PHE A 138 16.36 -28.66 -17.62
N VAL A 139 15.47 -28.93 -18.58
CA VAL A 139 14.13 -28.36 -18.62
C VAL A 139 13.25 -29.06 -17.58
N ARG A 140 12.79 -28.32 -16.57
CA ARG A 140 11.88 -28.79 -15.51
C ARG A 140 10.44 -28.92 -16.01
N SER A 141 9.99 -27.97 -16.82
CA SER A 141 8.65 -28.00 -17.41
C SER A 141 8.58 -27.13 -18.64
N VAL A 142 7.82 -27.59 -19.63
CA VAL A 142 7.36 -26.80 -20.76
C VAL A 142 5.85 -26.59 -20.59
N ASN A 143 5.34 -25.43 -20.99
CA ASN A 143 3.91 -25.14 -20.95
C ASN A 143 3.54 -24.33 -22.18
N ILE A 144 2.94 -25.02 -23.16
CA ILE A 144 2.39 -24.37 -24.36
C ILE A 144 1.03 -23.78 -24.01
N GLN A 145 0.89 -22.48 -24.25
CA GLN A 145 -0.40 -21.85 -24.03
C GLN A 145 -1.31 -22.06 -25.23
N ARG A 146 -2.38 -22.84 -25.02
CA ARG A 146 -3.41 -23.11 -26.02
C ARG A 146 -4.68 -22.32 -25.72
N ASN A 147 -5.47 -22.02 -26.75
CA ASN A 147 -6.76 -21.38 -26.60
C ASN A 147 -7.76 -22.36 -25.99
N ARG A 148 -8.41 -21.99 -24.87
CA ARG A 148 -9.29 -22.87 -24.10
C ARG A 148 -10.53 -23.29 -24.88
N THR A 149 -10.92 -22.52 -25.89
CA THR A 149 -12.14 -22.76 -26.69
C THR A 149 -11.85 -23.52 -27.98
N THR A 150 -10.70 -23.29 -28.64
CA THR A 150 -10.37 -23.90 -29.95
C THR A 150 -9.29 -24.97 -29.88
N GLY A 151 -8.57 -25.10 -28.76
CA GLY A 151 -7.45 -26.05 -28.61
C GLY A 151 -6.18 -25.65 -29.38
N GLU A 152 -6.25 -24.59 -30.19
CA GLU A 152 -5.14 -24.10 -31.00
C GLU A 152 -4.08 -23.42 -30.14
N SER A 153 -2.81 -23.64 -30.48
CA SER A 153 -1.68 -22.96 -29.83
C SER A 153 -1.80 -21.45 -29.97
N LYS A 154 -1.55 -20.68 -28.91
CA LYS A 154 -1.52 -19.20 -28.98
C LYS A 154 -0.20 -18.67 -29.55
N GLY A 155 0.68 -19.57 -30.03
CA GLY A 155 1.98 -19.23 -30.61
C GLY A 155 3.07 -18.89 -29.58
N PHE A 156 2.90 -19.28 -28.31
CA PHE A 156 3.93 -19.09 -27.29
C PHE A 156 3.91 -20.18 -26.24
N ALA A 157 5.07 -20.41 -25.63
CA ALA A 157 5.27 -21.36 -24.56
C ALA A 157 6.13 -20.77 -23.45
N TYR A 158 6.03 -21.38 -22.28
CA TYR A 158 6.91 -21.12 -21.16
C TYR A 158 7.81 -22.33 -20.92
N VAL A 159 9.11 -22.08 -20.80
CA VAL A 159 10.10 -23.10 -20.48
C VAL A 159 10.70 -22.77 -19.12
N THR A 160 10.65 -23.69 -18.18
CA THR A 160 11.25 -23.52 -16.84
C THR A 160 12.46 -24.43 -16.73
N PHE A 161 13.62 -23.87 -16.44
CA PHE A 161 14.87 -24.60 -16.21
C PHE A 161 15.07 -24.93 -14.73
N SER A 162 15.98 -25.86 -14.45
CA SER A 162 16.42 -26.15 -13.08
C SER A 162 17.27 -25.02 -12.50
N LYS A 163 18.17 -24.47 -13.32
CA LYS A 163 19.16 -23.47 -12.92
C LYS A 163 19.01 -22.16 -13.69
N PHE A 164 19.48 -21.07 -13.09
CA PHE A 164 19.49 -19.76 -13.75
C PHE A 164 20.57 -19.71 -14.85
N SER A 165 21.73 -20.33 -14.60
CA SER A 165 22.80 -20.45 -15.59
C SER A 165 22.34 -21.11 -16.89
N GLU A 166 21.56 -22.18 -16.79
CA GLU A 166 20.96 -22.90 -17.92
C GLU A 166 19.95 -22.04 -18.68
N ALA A 167 19.04 -21.35 -17.97
CA ALA A 167 18.08 -20.44 -18.58
C ALA A 167 18.77 -19.27 -19.31
N ALA A 168 19.87 -18.76 -18.76
CA ALA A 168 20.64 -17.68 -19.36
C ALA A 168 21.41 -18.11 -20.62
N VAL A 169 21.99 -19.31 -20.63
CA VAL A 169 22.58 -19.90 -21.84
C VAL A 169 21.51 -20.10 -22.91
N ALA A 170 20.37 -20.66 -22.55
CA ALA A 170 19.25 -20.83 -23.48
C ALA A 170 18.75 -19.49 -24.03
N TYR A 171 18.68 -18.44 -23.22
CA TYR A 171 18.32 -17.10 -23.69
C TYR A 171 19.31 -16.53 -24.73
N GLU A 172 20.61 -16.77 -24.56
CA GLU A 172 21.66 -16.26 -25.44
C GLU A 172 21.85 -17.09 -26.71
N GLU A 173 21.78 -18.42 -26.60
CA GLU A 173 22.12 -19.37 -27.66
C GLU A 173 20.90 -19.98 -28.37
N CYS A 174 19.67 -19.70 -27.91
CA CYS A 174 18.48 -20.17 -28.61
C CYS A 174 18.37 -19.63 -30.03
N ASP A 175 17.72 -20.41 -30.89
CA ASP A 175 17.39 -20.00 -32.24
C ASP A 175 16.51 -18.73 -32.22
N ARG A 176 16.88 -17.76 -33.05
CA ARG A 176 16.18 -16.47 -33.19
C ARG A 176 14.70 -16.63 -33.51
N LYS A 177 14.30 -17.78 -34.09
CA LYS A 177 12.88 -18.11 -34.33
C LYS A 177 12.05 -18.13 -33.04
N TYR A 178 12.66 -18.48 -31.90
CA TYR A 178 11.95 -18.63 -30.63
C TYR A 178 11.81 -17.34 -29.81
N ARG A 179 12.52 -16.26 -30.17
CA ARG A 179 12.45 -14.94 -29.49
C ARG A 179 12.34 -15.07 -27.96
N ALA A 180 13.29 -15.76 -27.34
CA ALA A 180 13.25 -16.02 -25.89
C ALA A 180 13.36 -14.73 -25.08
N ILE A 181 12.57 -14.63 -24.00
CA ILE A 181 12.57 -13.51 -23.06
C ILE A 181 12.44 -14.08 -21.65
N PHE A 182 13.16 -13.55 -20.66
CA PHE A 182 12.94 -13.94 -19.27
C PHE A 182 11.51 -13.60 -18.82
N ALA A 183 10.84 -14.59 -18.24
CA ALA A 183 9.45 -14.48 -17.83
C ALA A 183 9.31 -14.67 -16.33
N LEU A 184 8.57 -13.78 -15.69
CA LEU A 184 8.22 -13.93 -14.29
C LEU A 184 7.29 -15.15 -14.13
N PRO A 185 7.49 -16.00 -13.11
CA PRO A 185 6.53 -17.03 -12.79
C PRO A 185 5.17 -16.37 -12.53
N LYS A 186 4.10 -16.92 -13.14
CA LYS A 186 2.73 -16.58 -12.77
C LYS A 186 2.51 -17.05 -11.32
N GLY A 187 2.73 -16.11 -10.41
CA GLY A 187 2.91 -16.33 -8.97
C GLY A 187 3.63 -15.17 -8.30
N SER A 188 4.38 -14.34 -9.05
CA SER A 188 5.00 -13.11 -8.55
C SER A 188 4.46 -11.85 -9.23
N ASN A 189 3.15 -11.73 -9.35
CA ASN A 189 2.55 -10.40 -9.49
C ASN A 189 2.55 -9.77 -8.10
N SER A 190 3.43 -8.79 -7.87
CA SER A 190 3.30 -7.83 -6.75
C SER A 190 2.11 -6.88 -6.92
N LYS A 191 0.98 -7.39 -7.41
CA LYS A 191 -0.36 -6.86 -7.18
C LYS A 191 -1.27 -8.06 -7.02
N ARG A 192 -1.73 -8.25 -5.77
CA ARG A 192 -2.77 -9.17 -5.31
C ARG A 192 -3.56 -9.83 -6.45
N THR A 193 -3.35 -11.11 -6.69
CA THR A 193 -4.26 -11.92 -7.52
C THR A 193 -4.43 -13.29 -6.89
N GLU A 194 -5.58 -13.43 -6.25
CA GLU A 194 -6.41 -14.61 -6.00
C GLU A 194 -5.73 -15.98 -6.12
N SER A 195 -5.61 -16.67 -4.99
CA SER A 195 -5.25 -18.08 -4.94
C SER A 195 -6.30 -18.96 -5.67
N ALA A 196 -5.93 -20.16 -6.12
CA ALA A 196 -6.88 -21.12 -6.74
C ALA A 196 -8.10 -21.45 -5.84
N PHE A 197 -7.97 -21.19 -4.54
CA PHE A 197 -9.04 -21.22 -3.55
C PHE A 197 -10.07 -20.10 -3.80
N GLU A 198 -9.63 -18.86 -4.08
CA GLU A 198 -10.51 -17.72 -4.42
C GLU A 198 -11.19 -17.85 -5.78
N SER A 199 -10.53 -18.43 -6.78
CA SER A 199 -11.16 -18.71 -8.08
C SER A 199 -12.37 -19.64 -7.94
N SER A 200 -12.28 -20.61 -7.02
CA SER A 200 -13.38 -21.54 -6.71
C SER A 200 -14.55 -20.86 -5.99
N ILE A 201 -14.30 -19.82 -5.17
CA ILE A 201 -15.36 -19.04 -4.51
C ILE A 201 -15.96 -17.99 -5.46
N ASN A 202 -15.18 -17.43 -6.38
CA ASN A 202 -15.66 -16.51 -7.42
C ASN A 202 -16.54 -17.21 -8.47
N ASP A 203 -16.25 -18.46 -8.82
CA ASP A 203 -17.12 -19.26 -9.70
C ASP A 203 -18.46 -19.63 -8.99
N LEU A 204 -18.45 -19.85 -7.67
CA LEU A 204 -19.64 -20.16 -6.86
C LEU A 204 -20.57 -18.95 -6.65
N ALA A 205 -20.02 -17.74 -6.56
CA ALA A 205 -20.79 -16.49 -6.40
C ALA A 205 -21.50 -16.06 -7.71
N ASN A 206 -20.99 -16.50 -8.87
CA ASN A 206 -21.50 -16.10 -10.18
C ASN A 206 -22.40 -17.17 -10.84
N ASN A 207 -22.36 -18.44 -10.39
CA ASN A 207 -23.22 -19.51 -10.92
C ASN A 207 -23.63 -20.54 -9.83
N PRO A 208 -24.81 -20.37 -9.20
CA PRO A 208 -25.27 -21.26 -8.12
C PRO A 208 -25.77 -22.64 -8.58
N SER A 209 -25.71 -22.97 -9.87
CA SER A 209 -26.38 -24.13 -10.47
C SER A 209 -25.48 -25.27 -10.94
N SER A 210 -24.16 -25.23 -10.70
CA SER A 210 -23.27 -26.30 -11.16
C SER A 210 -22.38 -26.92 -10.06
N SER A 211 -22.59 -28.22 -9.89
CA SER A 211 -21.69 -29.26 -9.35
C SER A 211 -21.77 -29.61 -7.87
N SER A 212 -21.87 -30.92 -7.67
CA SER A 212 -22.24 -31.72 -6.50
C SER A 212 -21.10 -31.96 -5.50
N CYS A 213 -20.06 -31.10 -5.49
CA CYS A 213 -19.06 -31.04 -4.42
C CYS A 213 -19.41 -29.97 -3.35
N SER A 214 -20.62 -29.42 -3.43
CA SER A 214 -21.06 -28.16 -2.82
C SER A 214 -21.41 -28.21 -1.32
N THR A 215 -21.48 -29.37 -0.68
CA THR A 215 -21.99 -29.46 0.71
C THR A 215 -20.92 -29.24 1.78
N ASP A 216 -19.67 -29.63 1.54
CA ASP A 216 -18.70 -29.70 2.64
C ASP A 216 -18.05 -28.36 2.99
N LEU A 217 -17.87 -27.46 2.01
CA LEU A 217 -17.27 -26.13 2.26
C LEU A 217 -18.30 -25.04 2.63
N MET A 218 -19.52 -25.09 2.07
CA MET A 218 -20.64 -24.24 2.54
C MET A 218 -20.98 -24.55 4.02
N SER A 219 -20.84 -25.81 4.43
CA SER A 219 -21.03 -26.23 5.83
C SER A 219 -19.93 -25.72 6.78
N LEU A 220 -18.76 -25.31 6.26
CA LEU A 220 -17.63 -24.82 7.04
C LEU A 220 -17.71 -23.31 7.33
N MET A 221 -18.12 -22.48 6.35
CA MET A 221 -18.20 -21.03 6.56
C MET A 221 -19.60 -20.52 6.97
N ARG A 222 -20.69 -21.26 6.71
CA ARG A 222 -22.08 -20.91 7.11
C ARG A 222 -22.52 -19.46 6.84
N THR A 223 -21.94 -18.74 5.88
CA THR A 223 -22.28 -17.34 5.58
C THR A 223 -22.98 -17.19 4.24
N THR A 224 -23.99 -16.32 4.20
CA THR A 224 -24.74 -16.00 2.96
C THR A 224 -24.08 -14.84 2.20
N PRO A 225 -24.01 -14.89 0.85
CA PRO A 225 -23.46 -13.80 0.06
C PRO A 225 -24.33 -12.55 0.23
N LYS A 226 -23.74 -11.48 0.74
CA LYS A 226 -24.36 -10.16 0.82
C LYS A 226 -23.67 -9.29 -0.22
N GLY A 227 -24.42 -8.57 -1.06
CA GLY A 227 -23.92 -7.87 -2.25
C GLY A 227 -22.97 -6.68 -2.02
N TYR A 228 -22.10 -6.74 -1.03
CA TYR A 228 -21.02 -5.80 -0.75
C TYR A 228 -19.68 -6.54 -0.77
N THR A 229 -18.67 -5.95 -1.38
CA THR A 229 -17.30 -6.48 -1.43
C THR A 229 -16.33 -5.67 -0.56
N THR A 230 -16.79 -4.54 -0.02
CA THR A 230 -15.99 -3.63 0.79
C THR A 230 -16.56 -3.52 2.20
N VAL A 231 -15.69 -3.53 3.20
CA VAL A 231 -16.03 -3.38 4.61
C VAL A 231 -15.24 -2.22 5.21
N ASN A 232 -15.93 -1.41 6.01
CA ASN A 232 -15.33 -0.39 6.85
C ASN A 232 -15.01 -1.02 8.20
N PHE A 233 -13.81 -0.78 8.71
CA PHE A 233 -13.42 -1.26 10.02
C PHE A 233 -12.86 -0.14 10.89
N MET A 234 -13.05 -0.29 12.20
CA MET A 234 -12.53 0.58 13.24
C MET A 234 -11.73 -0.27 14.22
N CYS A 235 -10.48 0.07 14.44
CA CYS A 235 -9.59 -0.63 15.35
C CYS A 235 -8.79 0.36 16.21
N SER A 236 -8.00 -0.16 17.14
CA SER A 236 -7.17 0.68 18.01
C SER A 236 -6.12 1.47 17.19
N PRO A 237 -5.87 2.76 17.49
CA PRO A 237 -4.85 3.57 16.82
C PRO A 237 -3.42 3.10 17.15
N THR A 238 -3.26 2.19 18.12
CA THR A 238 -1.98 1.55 18.44
C THR A 238 -1.56 0.47 17.43
N LEU A 239 -2.49 0.03 16.58
CA LEU A 239 -2.19 -0.94 15.52
C LEU A 239 -1.52 -0.23 14.35
N SER A 240 -0.41 -0.82 13.87
CA SER A 240 0.25 -0.40 12.64
C SER A 240 -0.55 -0.91 11.43
N GLN A 241 -0.38 -0.24 10.28
CA GLN A 241 -0.98 -0.70 9.02
C GLN A 241 -0.66 -2.18 8.75
N MET A 242 0.56 -2.64 9.03
CA MET A 242 0.94 -4.05 8.84
C MET A 242 0.17 -5.02 9.74
N HIS A 243 -0.09 -4.65 11.00
CA HIS A 243 -0.86 -5.51 11.91
C HIS A 243 -2.34 -5.58 11.53
N VAL A 244 -2.90 -4.46 11.07
CA VAL A 244 -4.27 -4.41 10.53
C VAL A 244 -4.36 -5.23 9.24
N GLU A 245 -3.42 -5.07 8.32
CA GLU A 245 -3.36 -5.87 7.10
C GLU A 245 -3.29 -7.36 7.42
N THR A 246 -2.43 -7.76 8.36
CA THR A 246 -2.34 -9.17 8.78
C THR A 246 -3.65 -9.69 9.38
N LEU A 247 -4.36 -8.86 10.16
CA LEU A 247 -5.65 -9.21 10.76
C LEU A 247 -6.74 -9.45 9.70
N PHE A 248 -6.76 -8.63 8.65
CA PHE A 248 -7.74 -8.75 7.56
C PHE A 248 -7.31 -9.77 6.49
N ASP A 249 -6.01 -10.07 6.39
CA ASP A 249 -5.44 -11.11 5.52
C ASP A 249 -5.64 -12.53 6.04
N LEU A 250 -5.99 -12.69 7.33
CA LEU A 250 -6.54 -13.95 7.88
C LEU A 250 -7.79 -14.41 7.12
N ILE A 251 -8.48 -13.48 6.45
CA ILE A 251 -9.63 -13.78 5.61
C ILE A 251 -9.19 -13.77 4.15
N PRO A 252 -9.38 -14.89 3.42
CA PRO A 252 -8.95 -14.98 2.04
C PRO A 252 -9.68 -13.96 1.17
N GLY A 253 -9.00 -13.46 0.14
CA GLY A 253 -9.57 -12.52 -0.80
C GLY A 253 -9.33 -11.05 -0.50
N LEU A 254 -8.40 -10.67 0.36
CA LEU A 254 -8.10 -9.25 0.61
C LEU A 254 -7.45 -8.60 -0.62
N VAL A 255 -8.21 -7.77 -1.35
CA VAL A 255 -7.79 -7.05 -2.56
C VAL A 255 -7.23 -5.67 -2.26
N ASP A 256 -7.84 -4.98 -1.30
CA ASP A 256 -7.66 -3.61 -0.81
C ASP A 256 -7.49 -3.52 0.72
N CYS A 257 -6.49 -2.91 1.35
CA CYS A 257 -6.61 -2.57 2.78
C CYS A 257 -5.98 -1.21 3.04
N GLN A 258 -6.82 -0.21 3.19
CA GLN A 258 -6.40 1.15 3.49
C GLN A 258 -6.67 1.42 4.95
N TYR A 259 -5.62 1.60 5.71
CA TYR A 259 -5.70 1.94 7.12
C TYR A 259 -5.26 3.39 7.32
N HIS A 260 -6.17 4.21 7.83
CA HIS A 260 -5.88 5.58 8.19
C HIS A 260 -6.09 5.75 9.69
N VAL A 261 -5.03 6.13 10.39
CA VAL A 261 -5.16 6.57 11.77
C VAL A 261 -5.71 7.98 11.73
N ASP A 262 -7.03 8.08 11.88
CA ASP A 262 -7.73 9.35 11.99
C ASP A 262 -7.19 10.06 13.24
N MET A 263 -6.41 11.12 13.03
CA MET A 263 -5.76 11.82 14.12
C MET A 263 -6.76 12.58 15.02
N MET A 264 -8.03 12.69 14.61
CA MET A 264 -9.11 13.41 15.31
C MET A 264 -9.99 12.51 16.19
N ARG A 265 -9.94 11.17 16.04
CA ARG A 265 -10.62 10.19 16.92
C ARG A 265 -9.64 9.06 17.23
N PRO A 266 -9.51 8.56 18.47
CA PRO A 266 -8.56 7.49 18.81
C PRO A 266 -9.08 6.12 18.35
N CYS A 267 -9.43 6.03 17.08
CA CYS A 267 -9.80 4.83 16.35
C CYS A 267 -9.07 4.90 15.02
N GLY A 268 -8.24 3.91 14.75
CA GLY A 268 -7.77 3.67 13.41
C GLY A 268 -8.96 3.23 12.56
N LYS A 269 -9.29 4.02 11.53
CA LYS A 269 -10.36 3.68 10.59
C LYS A 269 -9.72 3.14 9.34
N GLY A 270 -10.30 2.10 8.78
CA GLY A 270 -9.82 1.59 7.51
C GLY A 270 -10.91 1.00 6.67
N ILE A 271 -10.56 0.79 5.42
CA ILE A 271 -11.42 0.21 4.41
C ILE A 271 -10.70 -1.03 3.90
N ALA A 272 -11.32 -2.20 4.07
CA ALA A 272 -10.85 -3.45 3.49
C ALA A 272 -11.77 -3.82 2.32
N SER A 273 -11.18 -4.03 1.14
CA SER A 273 -11.90 -4.52 -0.04
C SER A 273 -11.51 -5.96 -0.30
N TYR A 274 -12.51 -6.82 -0.47
CA TYR A 274 -12.33 -8.22 -0.76
C TYR A 274 -12.70 -8.53 -2.21
N SER A 275 -12.11 -9.59 -2.77
CA SER A 275 -12.44 -10.10 -4.10
C SER A 275 -13.86 -10.61 -4.17
N ASN A 276 -14.32 -11.23 -3.08
CA ASN A 276 -15.60 -11.93 -3.04
C ASN A 276 -16.57 -11.36 -1.99
N PRO A 277 -17.86 -11.18 -2.32
CA PRO A 277 -18.88 -10.76 -1.35
C PRO A 277 -19.06 -11.73 -0.17
N ILE A 278 -18.79 -13.03 -0.37
CA ILE A 278 -18.84 -14.04 0.71
C ILE A 278 -17.72 -13.80 1.71
N CYS A 279 -16.50 -13.49 1.25
CA CYS A 279 -15.36 -13.16 2.12
C CYS A 279 -15.60 -11.87 2.89
N ALA A 280 -16.16 -10.85 2.24
CA ALA A 280 -16.56 -9.61 2.91
C ALA A 280 -17.64 -9.85 3.99
N ALA A 281 -18.62 -10.71 3.71
CA ALA A 281 -19.64 -11.08 4.69
C ALA A 281 -19.05 -11.86 5.88
N TYR A 282 -18.12 -12.78 5.61
CA TYR A 282 -17.39 -13.53 6.64
C TYR A 282 -16.52 -12.61 7.52
N ALA A 283 -15.88 -11.59 6.93
CA ALA A 283 -15.13 -10.58 7.68
C ALA A 283 -15.99 -9.78 8.64
N VAL A 284 -17.19 -9.38 8.22
CA VAL A 284 -18.14 -8.70 9.11
C VAL A 284 -18.60 -9.62 10.24
N GLU A 285 -18.77 -10.93 10.00
CA GLU A 285 -19.25 -11.85 11.04
C GLU A 285 -18.17 -12.27 12.03
N LYS A 286 -16.93 -12.49 11.57
CA LYS A 286 -15.84 -13.02 12.40
C LYS A 286 -14.93 -11.97 13.01
N LEU A 287 -14.70 -10.84 12.33
CA LEU A 287 -13.82 -9.79 12.82
C LEU A 287 -14.57 -8.68 13.57
N ASN A 288 -15.90 -8.65 13.51
CA ASN A 288 -16.68 -7.70 14.32
C ASN A 288 -16.66 -8.13 15.79
N GLU A 289 -16.28 -7.19 16.65
CA GLU A 289 -16.04 -7.37 18.09
C GLU A 289 -14.83 -8.26 18.43
N PHE A 290 -13.99 -8.58 17.45
CA PHE A 290 -12.77 -9.35 17.69
C PHE A 290 -11.76 -8.52 18.48
N GLU A 291 -11.21 -9.08 19.55
CA GLU A 291 -10.27 -8.36 20.41
C GLU A 291 -8.83 -8.48 19.88
N TYR A 292 -8.31 -7.37 19.36
CA TYR A 292 -6.95 -7.29 18.86
C TYR A 292 -6.44 -5.84 18.92
N PRO A 293 -5.38 -5.53 19.69
CA PRO A 293 -4.68 -6.39 20.67
C PRO A 293 -5.60 -6.77 21.87
N PRO A 294 -5.20 -7.73 22.73
CA PRO A 294 -6.03 -8.17 23.86
C PRO A 294 -6.58 -6.99 24.68
N GLY A 295 -7.91 -6.93 24.86
CA GLY A 295 -8.60 -5.83 25.55
C GLY A 295 -9.10 -4.68 24.67
N MET A 296 -8.84 -4.68 23.35
CA MET A 296 -9.33 -3.67 22.40
C MET A 296 -10.11 -4.32 21.27
N LYS A 297 -11.39 -3.99 21.12
CA LYS A 297 -12.27 -4.57 20.10
C LYS A 297 -12.12 -3.89 18.73
N VAL A 298 -12.13 -4.70 17.68
CA VAL A 298 -12.21 -4.29 16.29
C VAL A 298 -13.68 -4.34 15.87
N TYR A 299 -14.17 -3.28 15.24
CA TYR A 299 -15.53 -3.22 14.72
C TYR A 299 -15.50 -3.25 13.21
N VAL A 300 -16.30 -4.11 12.59
CA VAL A 300 -16.33 -4.26 11.13
C VAL A 300 -17.77 -4.13 10.65
N LYS A 301 -18.01 -3.21 9.73
CA LYS A 301 -19.34 -2.92 9.15
C LYS A 301 -19.26 -2.91 7.63
N PRO A 302 -20.30 -3.38 6.91
CA PRO A 302 -20.33 -3.30 5.45
C PRO A 302 -20.37 -1.84 4.98
N ASP A 303 -19.55 -1.51 3.96
CA ASP A 303 -19.58 -0.19 3.34
C ASP A 303 -20.70 -0.10 2.30
N LYS A 304 -21.80 0.55 2.67
CA LYS A 304 -22.94 0.80 1.75
C LYS A 304 -22.69 2.01 0.83
N SER A 305 -21.75 2.89 1.18
CA SER A 305 -21.56 4.19 0.54
C SER A 305 -20.93 4.08 -0.86
N ARG A 306 -19.91 3.22 -1.04
CA ARG A 306 -19.32 2.95 -2.37
C ARG A 306 -20.24 2.13 -3.28
N THR A 307 -21.07 1.27 -2.70
CA THR A 307 -22.04 0.46 -3.46
C THR A 307 -23.12 1.35 -4.08
N GLU A 308 -23.54 2.40 -3.39
CA GLU A 308 -24.49 3.39 -3.91
C GLU A 308 -23.85 4.29 -4.98
N MET A 309 -22.59 4.70 -4.83
CA MET A 309 -21.89 5.54 -5.81
C MET A 309 -21.56 4.80 -7.12
N HIS A 310 -21.15 3.52 -7.04
CA HIS A 310 -20.90 2.68 -8.22
C HIS A 310 -22.21 2.33 -8.96
N ASN A 311 -23.29 2.08 -8.21
CA ASN A 311 -24.63 1.92 -8.80
C ASN A 311 -25.17 3.23 -9.38
N HIS A 312 -24.87 4.39 -8.79
CA HIS A 312 -25.23 5.69 -9.35
C HIS A 312 -24.49 5.99 -10.66
N TYR A 313 -23.21 5.64 -10.79
CA TYR A 313 -22.46 5.81 -12.04
C TYR A 313 -22.96 4.90 -13.16
N ASN A 314 -23.32 3.66 -12.83
CA ASN A 314 -23.94 2.72 -13.77
C ASN A 314 -25.38 3.14 -14.14
N ARG A 315 -26.13 3.74 -13.21
CA ARG A 315 -27.43 4.36 -13.50
C ARG A 315 -27.30 5.62 -14.34
N LEU A 316 -26.34 6.49 -14.07
CA LEU A 316 -26.08 7.70 -14.84
C LEU A 316 -25.66 7.38 -16.28
N SER A 317 -24.84 6.36 -16.49
CA SER A 317 -24.48 5.90 -17.83
C SER A 317 -25.67 5.28 -18.57
N THR A 318 -26.52 4.51 -17.88
CA THR A 318 -27.77 3.97 -18.44
C THR A 318 -28.78 5.07 -18.78
N VAL A 319 -28.97 6.04 -17.88
CA VAL A 319 -29.84 7.21 -18.10
C VAL A 319 -29.30 8.08 -19.24
N SER A 320 -27.99 8.31 -19.30
CA SER A 320 -27.34 9.04 -20.41
C SER A 320 -27.46 8.31 -21.74
N TYR A 321 -27.34 6.98 -21.73
CA TYR A 321 -27.54 6.14 -22.91
C TYR A 321 -29.01 6.19 -23.39
N ASN A 322 -29.97 6.11 -22.47
CA ASN A 322 -31.40 6.20 -22.77
C ASN A 322 -31.80 7.60 -23.26
N LEU A 323 -31.27 8.66 -22.66
CA LEU A 323 -31.46 10.05 -23.12
C LEU A 323 -30.88 10.27 -24.52
N ARG A 324 -29.70 9.71 -24.79
CA ARG A 324 -29.05 9.77 -26.10
C ARG A 324 -29.82 8.99 -27.17
N ASN A 325 -30.38 7.82 -26.82
CA ASN A 325 -31.26 7.06 -27.72
C ASN A 325 -32.60 7.76 -27.96
N ALA A 326 -33.19 8.40 -26.94
CA ALA A 326 -34.40 9.19 -27.07
C ALA A 326 -34.18 10.44 -27.95
N MET A 327 -33.03 11.11 -27.82
CA MET A 327 -32.64 12.24 -28.68
C MET A 327 -32.31 11.82 -30.11
N ASN A 328 -31.64 10.67 -30.30
CA ASN A 328 -31.35 10.15 -31.64
C ASN A 328 -32.62 9.67 -32.38
N SER A 329 -33.68 9.32 -31.64
CA SER A 329 -35.00 9.00 -32.20
C SER A 329 -35.78 10.24 -32.67
N ALA A 330 -35.31 11.46 -32.37
CA ALA A 330 -35.96 12.71 -32.78
C ALA A 330 -35.79 13.06 -34.28
N ASN A 331 -34.95 12.31 -35.02
CA ASN A 331 -34.78 12.50 -36.46
C ASN A 331 -35.86 11.78 -37.31
N THR A 332 -36.80 11.08 -36.67
CA THR A 332 -37.98 10.49 -37.33
C THR A 332 -39.23 10.79 -36.51
N SER A 333 -40.08 11.67 -37.04
CA SER A 333 -41.48 11.98 -36.66
C SER A 333 -41.88 11.73 -35.19
N SER A 334 -41.95 12.85 -34.44
CA SER A 334 -42.46 13.05 -33.07
C SER A 334 -41.69 12.33 -31.94
N PRO A 335 -40.90 13.07 -31.13
CA PRO A 335 -40.26 12.49 -29.95
C PRO A 335 -41.33 12.13 -28.90
N ASP A 336 -41.22 10.91 -28.36
CA ASP A 336 -42.08 10.40 -27.29
C ASP A 336 -41.80 11.17 -25.99
N LEU A 337 -42.51 12.30 -25.84
CA LEU A 337 -42.31 13.30 -24.79
C LEU A 337 -42.34 12.68 -23.39
N ALA A 338 -43.08 11.58 -23.21
CA ALA A 338 -43.20 10.86 -21.94
C ALA A 338 -41.89 10.17 -21.51
N LYS A 339 -41.16 9.55 -22.44
CA LYS A 339 -39.88 8.89 -22.12
C LYS A 339 -38.78 9.90 -21.80
N LEU A 340 -38.84 11.06 -22.43
CA LEU A 340 -37.87 12.13 -22.22
C LEU A 340 -38.11 12.85 -20.90
N THR A 341 -39.38 13.09 -20.52
CA THR A 341 -39.72 13.63 -19.19
C THR A 341 -39.40 12.67 -18.06
N GLU A 342 -39.59 11.36 -18.24
CA GLU A 342 -39.22 10.33 -17.25
C GLU A 342 -37.70 10.25 -17.05
N ALA A 343 -36.92 10.24 -18.14
CA ALA A 343 -35.46 10.25 -18.07
C ALA A 343 -34.90 11.54 -17.41
N ILE A 344 -35.51 12.70 -17.66
CA ILE A 344 -35.13 13.97 -17.03
C ILE A 344 -35.51 13.98 -15.53
N ALA A 345 -36.68 13.44 -15.17
CA ALA A 345 -37.11 13.32 -13.78
C ALA A 345 -36.19 12.39 -12.98
N GLU A 346 -35.78 11.26 -13.58
CA GLU A 346 -34.83 10.32 -12.98
C GLU A 346 -33.43 10.95 -12.82
N ALA A 347 -32.94 11.65 -13.85
CA ALA A 347 -31.66 12.37 -13.79
C ALA A 347 -31.66 13.46 -12.71
N SER A 348 -32.76 14.21 -12.58
CA SER A 348 -32.92 15.27 -11.58
C SER A 348 -33.01 14.69 -10.15
N LYS A 349 -33.65 13.53 -9.98
CA LYS A 349 -33.69 12.81 -8.69
C LYS A 349 -32.30 12.33 -8.26
N LEU A 350 -31.51 11.80 -9.20
CA LEU A 350 -30.13 11.35 -8.96
C LEU A 350 -29.20 12.54 -8.63
N LEU A 351 -29.36 13.69 -9.31
CA LEU A 351 -28.61 14.91 -8.99
C LEU A 351 -28.96 15.44 -7.59
N LYS A 352 -30.24 15.41 -7.21
CA LYS A 352 -30.72 15.84 -5.87
C LYS A 352 -30.22 14.95 -4.75
N MET A 353 -29.97 13.66 -5.02
CA MET A 353 -29.34 12.71 -4.09
C MET A 353 -27.83 12.94 -3.97
N ALA A 354 -27.13 13.23 -5.07
CA ALA A 354 -25.69 13.52 -5.08
C ALA A 354 -25.34 14.83 -4.37
N THR A 355 -26.22 15.85 -4.42
CA THR A 355 -26.01 17.13 -3.70
C THR A 355 -26.40 17.06 -2.23
N LYS A 356 -27.12 16.03 -1.79
CA LYS A 356 -27.53 15.86 -0.39
C LYS A 356 -26.38 15.41 0.54
N GLY A 357 -25.22 15.07 -0.02
CA GLY A 357 -24.00 14.73 0.73
C GLY A 357 -23.23 15.93 1.31
N ILE A 358 -23.83 17.13 1.35
CA ILE A 358 -23.23 18.34 1.99
C ILE A 358 -23.96 18.71 3.29
N GLU A 359 -25.05 18.02 3.67
CA GLU A 359 -25.65 18.18 4.99
C GLU A 359 -25.21 17.03 5.90
N ASP A 360 -24.40 17.42 6.89
CA ASP A 360 -23.76 16.64 7.93
C ASP A 360 -24.81 16.09 8.91
N ASP A 361 -25.51 15.02 8.53
CA ASP A 361 -26.51 14.37 9.38
C ASP A 361 -26.24 12.87 9.46
N HIS A 362 -25.31 12.52 10.36
CA HIS A 362 -25.35 11.34 11.24
C HIS A 362 -24.06 11.32 12.04
N THR A 363 -23.98 12.19 13.05
CA THR A 363 -23.11 11.98 14.21
C THR A 363 -23.73 10.84 15.04
N PRO A 364 -23.09 9.66 15.12
CA PRO A 364 -23.40 8.75 16.22
C PRO A 364 -22.91 9.44 17.49
N ASP A 365 -23.81 9.50 18.47
CA ASP A 365 -23.69 10.04 19.83
C ASP A 365 -22.24 10.13 20.34
N VAL A 366 -21.80 11.36 20.62
CA VAL A 366 -20.40 11.76 20.87
C VAL A 366 -19.94 11.45 22.31
N ASN A 367 -20.68 10.60 23.04
CA ASN A 367 -20.49 10.43 24.48
C ASN A 367 -19.56 9.26 24.90
N ASP A 368 -19.14 8.37 24.00
CA ASP A 368 -18.42 7.14 24.41
C ASP A 368 -16.95 7.04 23.93
N LEU A 369 -16.25 8.16 23.77
CA LEU A 369 -14.80 8.13 23.56
C LEU A 369 -14.06 8.53 24.85
N ASN A 370 -13.79 7.51 25.67
CA ASN A 370 -13.20 7.59 27.00
C ASN A 370 -11.68 7.88 26.99
N TYR A 371 -11.24 9.00 26.39
CA TYR A 371 -9.83 9.42 26.35
C TYR A 371 -9.49 10.59 27.28
N CYS A 372 -10.49 11.20 27.93
CA CYS A 372 -10.31 12.25 28.92
C CYS A 372 -11.08 11.91 30.19
N SER A 373 -10.44 12.06 31.35
CA SER A 373 -11.07 11.83 32.66
C SER A 373 -12.14 12.86 33.01
N VAL A 374 -12.31 13.92 32.21
CA VAL A 374 -13.23 15.03 32.45
C VAL A 374 -14.24 15.08 31.30
N LYS A 375 -15.52 15.34 31.63
CA LYS A 375 -16.57 15.53 30.61
C LYS A 375 -16.29 16.80 29.81
N LEU A 376 -15.98 16.64 28.53
CA LEU A 376 -15.64 17.75 27.65
C LEU A 376 -16.89 18.32 26.95
N PRO A 377 -16.95 19.64 26.71
CA PRO A 377 -17.97 20.25 25.86
C PRO A 377 -17.94 19.72 24.41
N PRO A 378 -19.01 19.95 23.61
CA PRO A 378 -18.99 19.63 22.18
C PRO A 378 -17.90 20.43 21.45
N PRO A 379 -17.32 19.90 20.36
CA PRO A 379 -16.28 20.58 19.61
C PRO A 379 -16.81 21.89 19.02
N LYS A 380 -16.07 22.99 19.25
CA LYS A 380 -16.33 24.31 18.66
C LYS A 380 -15.32 24.58 17.54
N PRO A 381 -15.66 25.44 16.56
CA PRO A 381 -14.74 25.79 15.47
C PRO A 381 -13.47 26.49 16.01
N LEU A 382 -12.37 26.31 15.28
CA LEU A 382 -11.09 26.99 15.55
C LEU A 382 -11.20 28.47 15.17
N ALA A 383 -10.50 29.33 15.90
CA ALA A 383 -10.34 30.73 15.53
C ALA A 383 -9.36 30.86 14.35
N ASP A 384 -9.48 31.97 13.61
CA ASP A 384 -8.55 32.28 12.53
C ASP A 384 -7.11 32.41 13.07
N ILE A 385 -6.14 31.91 12.31
CA ILE A 385 -4.73 31.82 12.70
C ILE A 385 -4.14 33.22 12.92
N ASP A 386 -4.68 34.23 12.23
CA ASP A 386 -4.26 35.63 12.30
C ASP A 386 -5.01 36.43 13.39
N SER A 387 -5.88 35.79 14.18
CA SER A 387 -6.61 36.44 15.27
C SER A 387 -5.66 36.92 16.39
N PRO A 388 -5.95 38.08 17.03
CA PRO A 388 -5.17 38.54 18.17
C PRO A 388 -5.27 37.55 19.33
N VAL A 389 -4.11 37.21 19.92
CA VAL A 389 -4.06 36.30 21.07
C VAL A 389 -4.47 37.04 22.34
N ALA A 390 -5.65 36.74 22.87
CA ALA A 390 -6.15 37.36 24.09
C ALA A 390 -5.56 36.72 25.35
N LYS A 391 -5.35 35.39 25.36
CA LYS A 391 -4.79 34.68 26.52
C LYS A 391 -4.04 33.42 26.08
N ARG A 392 -2.97 33.08 26.81
CA ARG A 392 -2.12 31.91 26.57
C ARG A 392 -2.17 30.96 27.74
N CYS A 393 -2.28 29.67 27.46
CA CYS A 393 -2.21 28.62 28.47
C CYS A 393 -0.87 27.90 28.35
N PHE A 394 -0.21 27.65 29.47
CA PHE A 394 0.96 26.80 29.59
C PHE A 394 0.55 25.38 29.97
N LEU A 395 0.97 24.41 29.17
CA LEU A 395 0.67 22.99 29.34
C LEU A 395 1.89 22.27 29.89
N VAL A 396 1.70 21.43 30.91
CA VAL A 396 2.72 20.51 31.43
C VAL A 396 2.14 19.10 31.46
N CYS A 397 2.69 18.19 30.64
CA CYS A 397 2.20 16.83 30.44
C CYS A 397 3.25 15.81 30.88
N LYS A 398 2.99 15.00 31.92
CA LYS A 398 3.92 13.96 32.40
C LYS A 398 3.31 12.56 32.18
N PRO A 399 4.06 11.56 31.66
CA PRO A 399 5.51 11.55 31.36
C PRO A 399 5.91 12.11 29.98
N GLN A 400 5.01 12.12 28.99
CA GLN A 400 5.22 12.67 27.65
C GLN A 400 3.93 13.36 27.17
N PRO A 401 3.99 14.46 26.39
CA PRO A 401 2.77 15.11 25.89
C PRO A 401 1.97 14.19 24.97
N PRO A 402 0.63 14.20 25.07
CA PRO A 402 -0.24 13.53 24.11
C PRO A 402 -0.01 14.08 22.69
N PRO A 403 -0.40 13.33 21.65
CA PRO A 403 -0.35 13.80 20.26
C PRO A 403 -1.01 15.18 20.11
N LEU A 404 -0.40 16.06 19.30
CA LEU A 404 -0.89 17.42 19.07
C LEU A 404 -2.34 17.47 18.58
N THR A 405 -2.82 16.41 17.95
CA THR A 405 -4.18 16.32 17.41
C THR A 405 -5.20 16.12 18.52
N VAL A 406 -4.86 15.35 19.57
CA VAL A 406 -5.64 15.23 20.80
C VAL A 406 -5.65 16.55 21.56
N LEU A 407 -4.49 17.21 21.67
CA LEU A 407 -4.42 18.53 22.29
C LEU A 407 -5.24 19.57 21.53
N ARG A 408 -5.28 19.52 20.18
CA ARG A 408 -6.15 20.39 19.37
C ARG A 408 -7.62 20.13 19.63
N ASP A 409 -8.06 18.87 19.59
CA ASP A 409 -9.47 18.51 19.81
C ASP A 409 -9.95 18.91 21.21
N ILE A 410 -9.14 18.69 22.24
CA ILE A 410 -9.53 19.01 23.61
C ILE A 410 -9.61 20.52 23.82
N PHE A 411 -8.61 21.26 23.35
CA PHE A 411 -8.57 22.70 23.55
C PHE A 411 -9.57 23.44 22.63
N CYS A 412 -9.93 22.90 21.45
CA CYS A 412 -10.90 23.56 20.56
C CYS A 412 -12.34 23.51 21.11
N ARG A 413 -12.68 22.56 21.98
CA ARG A 413 -14.01 22.44 22.61
C ARG A 413 -14.38 23.63 23.51
N PHE A 414 -13.39 24.36 24.00
CA PHE A 414 -13.62 25.58 24.79
C PHE A 414 -13.92 26.80 23.90
N GLY A 415 -13.64 26.70 22.60
CA GLY A 415 -13.88 27.74 21.60
C GLY A 415 -12.69 28.66 21.41
N ASP A 416 -12.68 29.40 20.31
CA ASP A 416 -11.70 30.46 20.03
C ASP A 416 -10.23 30.03 20.12
N LEU A 417 -9.95 28.73 19.94
CA LEU A 417 -8.58 28.21 19.92
C LEU A 417 -7.91 28.65 18.62
N ILE A 418 -6.83 29.43 18.73
CA ILE A 418 -5.99 29.85 17.60
C ILE A 418 -5.02 28.73 17.24
N ASN A 419 -4.28 28.22 18.24
CA ASN A 419 -3.31 27.14 18.01
C ASN A 419 -2.87 26.49 19.33
N VAL A 420 -2.45 25.23 19.26
CA VAL A 420 -1.78 24.51 20.35
C VAL A 420 -0.56 23.78 19.81
N TYR A 421 0.55 23.90 20.53
CA TYR A 421 1.82 23.26 20.18
C TYR A 421 2.60 22.86 21.42
N THR A 422 3.46 21.86 21.28
CA THR A 422 4.35 21.35 22.32
C THR A 422 5.79 21.58 21.90
N LEU A 423 6.67 21.85 22.86
CA LEU A 423 8.09 22.01 22.55
C LEU A 423 8.71 20.63 22.26
N PRO A 424 9.50 20.48 21.18
CA PRO A 424 10.13 19.22 20.83
C PRO A 424 11.05 18.75 21.96
N ASN A 425 10.97 17.46 22.30
CA ASN A 425 11.71 16.81 23.39
C ASN A 425 11.45 17.37 24.80
N LYS A 426 10.34 18.11 25.01
CA LYS A 426 9.95 18.60 26.34
C LYS A 426 8.52 18.19 26.68
N THR A 427 8.25 18.09 27.98
CA THR A 427 6.92 17.79 28.55
C THR A 427 6.00 19.00 28.60
N VAL A 428 6.31 20.08 27.86
CA VAL A 428 5.63 21.36 27.99
C VAL A 428 5.13 21.87 26.64
N GLY A 429 4.03 22.62 26.66
CA GLY A 429 3.42 23.21 25.48
C GLY A 429 2.70 24.51 25.79
N TYR A 430 2.17 25.12 24.73
CA TYR A 430 1.36 26.33 24.82
C TYR A 430 0.10 26.20 23.97
N ALA A 431 -1.01 26.71 24.49
CA ALA A 431 -2.25 26.94 23.74
C ALA A 431 -2.54 28.44 23.70
N ARG A 432 -3.03 28.92 22.55
CA ARG A 432 -3.34 30.32 22.30
C ARG A 432 -4.83 30.45 22.01
N TYR A 433 -5.50 31.35 22.71
CA TYR A 433 -6.92 31.63 22.53
C TYR A 433 -7.15 33.06 22.09
N ALA A 434 -8.15 33.26 21.22
CA ALA A 434 -8.60 34.58 20.78
C ALA A 434 -9.50 35.28 21.82
N THR A 435 -10.02 34.54 22.81
CA THR A 435 -10.81 35.11 23.92
C THR A 435 -10.30 34.65 25.29
N VAL A 436 -10.41 35.55 26.27
CA VAL A 436 -10.01 35.29 27.67
C VAL A 436 -10.91 34.23 28.32
N ASN A 437 -12.21 34.30 28.04
CA ASN A 437 -13.20 33.39 28.62
C ASN A 437 -12.95 31.91 28.23
N ALA A 438 -12.66 31.66 26.95
CA ALA A 438 -12.37 30.29 26.48
C ALA A 438 -11.08 29.73 27.11
N ALA A 439 -10.06 30.57 27.30
CA ALA A 439 -8.82 30.17 27.96
C ALA A 439 -9.03 29.84 29.44
N ASP A 440 -9.83 30.62 30.16
CA ASP A 440 -10.11 30.41 31.58
C ASP A 440 -10.97 29.17 31.83
N GLU A 441 -11.95 28.91 30.97
CA GLU A 441 -12.71 27.66 31.01
C GLU A 441 -11.80 26.45 30.73
N ALA A 442 -10.92 26.55 29.74
CA ALA A 442 -9.97 25.49 29.43
C ALA A 442 -9.00 25.22 30.59
N ILE A 443 -8.46 26.27 31.24
CA ILE A 443 -7.60 26.12 32.42
C ILE A 443 -8.39 25.45 33.55
N LYS A 444 -9.60 25.91 33.85
CA LYS A 444 -10.40 25.39 34.96
C LYS A 444 -10.78 23.92 34.78
N VAL A 445 -11.11 23.51 33.57
CA VAL A 445 -11.63 22.15 33.27
C VAL A 445 -10.49 21.16 33.01
N LEU A 446 -9.42 21.58 32.34
CA LEU A 446 -8.32 20.69 31.95
C LEU A 446 -7.17 20.64 32.96
N HIS A 447 -7.11 21.55 33.94
CA HIS A 447 -6.08 21.51 34.96
C HIS A 447 -6.21 20.25 35.84
N GLY A 448 -5.22 19.37 35.76
CA GLY A 448 -5.20 18.12 36.50
C GLY A 448 -5.94 16.97 35.83
N ALA A 449 -6.50 17.19 34.63
CA ALA A 449 -7.16 16.17 33.83
C ALA A 449 -6.17 15.13 33.31
N GLU A 450 -6.65 13.90 33.17
CA GLU A 450 -5.92 12.81 32.55
C GLU A 450 -6.41 12.63 31.10
N VAL A 451 -5.48 12.72 30.16
CA VAL A 451 -5.73 12.64 28.72
C VAL A 451 -4.86 11.53 28.15
N CYS A 452 -5.47 10.49 27.59
CA CYS A 452 -4.75 9.31 27.06
C CYS A 452 -3.76 8.69 28.07
N GLY A 453 -4.11 8.64 29.36
CA GLY A 453 -3.22 8.13 30.42
C GLY A 453 -2.12 9.12 30.86
N VAL A 454 -2.14 10.35 30.35
CA VAL A 454 -1.16 11.40 30.66
C VAL A 454 -1.82 12.47 31.52
N ARG A 455 -1.23 12.74 32.69
CA ARG A 455 -1.71 13.82 33.56
C ARG A 455 -1.21 15.17 33.06
N MET A 456 -2.15 16.05 32.76
CA MET A 456 -1.89 17.38 32.23
C MET A 456 -2.16 18.45 33.29
N LYS A 457 -1.26 19.43 33.39
CA LYS A 457 -1.49 20.68 34.12
C LYS A 457 -1.59 21.80 33.12
N VAL A 458 -2.68 22.56 33.19
CA VAL A 458 -2.91 23.75 32.37
C VAL A 458 -2.85 24.96 33.29
N LEU A 459 -2.01 25.93 32.97
CA LEU A 459 -1.75 27.13 33.77
C LEU A 459 -1.88 28.36 32.88
N GLU A 460 -2.13 29.52 33.47
CA GLU A 460 -2.01 30.78 32.74
C GLU A 460 -0.53 31.05 32.40
N ALA A 461 -0.26 31.38 31.13
CA ALA A 461 1.09 31.74 30.69
C ALA A 461 1.26 33.25 30.73
N GLU A 462 2.40 33.73 31.25
CA GLU A 462 2.73 35.15 31.26
C GLU A 462 2.80 35.73 29.83
N ASP A 463 2.38 36.98 29.69
CA ASP A 463 2.36 37.69 28.41
C ASP A 463 3.79 37.89 27.88
N GLU A 464 4.01 37.66 26.59
CA GLU A 464 5.34 37.63 25.96
C GLU A 464 6.03 39.01 26.03
N SER A 465 5.21 40.06 26.12
CA SER A 465 5.58 41.45 26.34
C SER A 465 6.17 41.70 27.74
N GLN A 466 5.62 41.05 28.77
CA GLN A 466 6.09 41.18 30.15
C GLN A 466 7.30 40.29 30.44
N ALA A 467 7.36 39.10 29.82
CA ALA A 467 8.50 38.19 29.92
C ALA A 467 9.78 38.77 29.29
N LYS A 468 9.65 39.52 28.18
CA LYS A 468 10.77 40.27 27.58
C LYS A 468 11.20 41.46 28.44
N LYS A 469 10.25 42.16 29.08
CA LYS A 469 10.54 43.31 29.96
C LYS A 469 11.29 42.90 31.23
N ARG A 470 10.87 41.81 31.90
CA ARG A 470 11.57 41.26 33.08
C ARG A 470 12.98 40.76 32.76
N ARG A 471 13.20 40.13 31.59
CA ARG A 471 14.57 39.75 31.17
C ARG A 471 15.47 40.98 31.00
N PHE A 472 14.93 42.07 30.45
CA PHE A 472 15.65 43.34 30.31
C PHE A 472 15.95 44.02 31.66
N ASP A 473 15.02 43.98 32.60
CA ASP A 473 15.21 44.56 33.94
C ASP A 473 16.21 43.73 34.79
N THR A 474 16.18 42.40 34.68
CA THR A 474 17.12 41.51 35.39
C THR A 474 18.56 41.60 34.84
N GLU A 475 18.73 41.96 33.57
CA GLU A 475 20.04 42.20 32.96
C GLU A 475 20.62 43.56 33.34
N LYS A 476 19.78 44.57 33.62
CA LYS A 476 20.21 45.88 34.12
C LYS A 476 20.66 45.84 35.59
N ASP A 477 19.97 45.09 36.44
CA ASP A 477 20.36 44.95 37.86
C ASP A 477 21.69 44.19 38.04
N LYS A 478 22.14 43.43 37.03
CA LYS A 478 23.45 42.75 37.03
C LYS A 478 24.61 43.61 36.49
N GLN A 479 24.33 44.83 36.03
CA GLN A 479 25.35 45.74 35.50
C GLN A 479 25.63 46.94 36.43
N VAL A 480 24.99 47.02 37.60
CA VAL A 480 25.12 48.16 38.53
C VAL A 480 25.67 47.78 39.92
N ASP A 481 26.05 46.51 40.14
CA ASP A 481 26.82 46.09 41.33
C ASP A 481 28.27 45.72 40.99
#